data_AF-A0A4Q5NNV7-F1
#
_entry.id   AF-A0A4Q5NNV7-F1
#
_cell.length_a   1.000
_cell.length_b   1.000
_cell.length_c   1.000
_cell.angle_alpha   90.00
_cell.angle_beta   90.00
_cell.angle_gamma   90.00
#
_symmetry.space_group_name_H-M   'P 1'
#
loop_
_entity.id
_entity.type
_entity.pdbx_description
1 polymer ?
#
loop_
_entity_poly.entity_id
_entity_poly.type
_entity_poly.pdbx_seq_one_letter_code
_entity_poly.pdbx_strand_id
1 'polypeptide(L)'
;MNSRVLDTPFVSCVLIILTIGAGSLWYRSNADQLPPEIGDYNWNAHPNTMLIVVPSNYCGCGASPTTLTLQALDHNLDVIVVSDKPGTLLTDVEKMHSSAKRVTLFDKAGPELMARFCPTNNLGIARIKNNHIEEMALGTIPDDFFGKEGQV
;
A
#
# COMPACT_ATOMS: atom_id res chain seq x y z
N MET A 1 34.40 50.23 29.52
CA MET A 1 33.07 49.73 29.96
C MET A 1 32.58 48.71 28.95
N ASN A 2 32.08 47.60 29.47
CA ASN A 2 31.97 46.27 28.86
C ASN A 2 31.16 46.17 27.56
N SER A 3 31.79 45.62 26.51
CA SER A 3 31.10 45.00 25.37
C SER A 3 30.79 43.56 25.75
N ARG A 4 29.52 43.25 26.05
CA ARG A 4 29.06 41.88 26.29
C ARG A 4 28.81 41.24 24.93
N VAL A 5 29.76 40.39 24.52
CA VAL A 5 29.56 39.35 23.51
C VAL A 5 28.45 38.45 24.05
N LEU A 6 27.24 38.57 23.48
CA LEU A 6 26.12 37.71 23.82
C LEU A 6 26.28 36.43 22.98
N ASP A 7 26.67 35.36 23.66
CA ASP A 7 26.83 34.00 23.15
C ASP A 7 25.68 33.58 22.21
N THR A 8 26.01 33.26 20.97
CA THR A 8 25.12 32.79 19.92
C THR A 8 25.08 31.25 19.70
N PRO A 9 25.19 30.33 20.69
CA PRO A 9 24.99 28.91 20.43
C PRO A 9 23.52 28.46 20.51
N PHE A 10 22.66 29.19 21.22
CA PHE A 10 21.27 28.76 21.47
C PHE A 10 20.34 28.91 20.25
N VAL A 11 20.56 29.90 19.40
CA VAL A 11 19.70 30.15 18.22
C VAL A 11 19.91 29.07 17.15
N SER A 12 21.13 28.55 16.99
CA SER A 12 21.43 27.50 16.01
C SER A 12 20.82 26.14 16.36
N CYS A 13 20.77 25.76 17.64
CA CYS A 13 20.16 24.49 18.05
C CYS A 13 18.64 24.47 17.82
N VAL A 14 17.94 25.58 18.06
CA VAL A 14 16.48 25.68 17.85
C VAL A 14 16.13 25.61 16.35
N LEU A 15 16.96 26.20 15.48
CA LEU A 15 16.76 26.17 14.03
C LEU A 15 17.00 24.76 13.43
N ILE A 16 17.98 24.02 13.97
CA ILE A 16 18.27 22.64 13.56
C ILE A 16 17.14 21.69 13.99
N ILE A 17 16.59 21.86 15.20
CA ILE A 17 15.48 21.02 15.68
C ILE A 17 14.21 21.27 14.85
N LEU A 18 13.93 22.52 14.47
CA LEU A 18 12.77 22.84 13.63
C LEU A 18 12.90 22.30 12.20
N THR A 19 14.10 22.36 11.59
CA THR A 19 14.31 21.81 10.24
C THR A 19 14.29 20.28 10.22
N ILE A 20 14.86 19.61 11.23
CA ILE A 20 14.78 18.14 11.37
C ILE A 20 13.33 17.71 11.64
N GLY A 21 12.60 18.41 12.51
CA GLY A 21 11.20 18.12 12.82
C GLY A 21 10.27 18.29 11.62
N ALA A 22 10.39 19.41 10.89
CA ALA A 22 9.59 19.65 9.69
C ALA A 22 9.94 18.66 8.55
N GLY A 23 11.24 18.36 8.36
CA GLY A 23 11.69 17.41 7.34
C GLY A 23 11.25 15.97 7.62
N SER A 24 11.27 15.53 8.88
CA SER A 24 10.81 14.20 9.27
C SER A 24 9.29 14.04 9.23
N LEU A 25 8.53 15.09 9.50
CA LEU A 25 7.07 15.10 9.26
C LEU A 25 6.74 15.02 7.77
N TRP A 26 7.43 15.82 6.94
CA TRP A 26 7.27 15.80 5.48
C TRP A 26 7.66 14.44 4.89
N TYR A 27 8.74 13.84 5.37
CA TYR A 27 9.18 12.53 4.91
C TYR A 27 8.17 11.43 5.25
N ARG A 28 7.64 11.42 6.48
CA ARG A 28 6.60 10.46 6.90
C ARG A 28 5.31 10.61 6.10
N SER A 29 4.86 11.84 5.88
CA SER A 29 3.66 12.12 5.07
C SER A 29 3.76 11.60 3.63
N ASN A 30 4.94 11.66 3.02
CA ASN A 30 5.13 11.16 1.65
C ASN A 30 5.33 9.64 1.62
N ALA A 31 5.96 9.06 2.64
CA ALA A 31 6.14 7.60 2.75
C ALA A 31 4.79 6.85 2.81
N ASP A 32 3.79 7.44 3.46
CA ASP A 32 2.43 6.89 3.52
C ASP A 32 1.69 6.92 2.17
N GLN A 33 2.16 7.70 1.20
CA GLN A 33 1.61 7.79 -0.15
C GLN A 33 2.37 6.94 -1.17
N LEU A 34 3.56 6.44 -0.84
CA LEU A 34 4.31 5.55 -1.72
C LEU A 34 3.82 4.10 -1.56
N PRO A 35 3.78 3.34 -2.67
CA PRO A 35 3.45 1.93 -2.61
C PRO A 35 4.53 1.19 -1.81
N PRO A 36 4.14 0.11 -1.12
CA PRO A 36 5.08 -0.65 -0.31
C PRO A 36 6.11 -1.37 -1.18
N GLU A 37 7.28 -1.65 -0.62
CA GLU A 37 8.25 -2.56 -1.25
C GLU A 37 7.73 -4.00 -1.16
N ILE A 38 7.54 -4.65 -2.32
CA ILE A 38 7.06 -6.02 -2.44
C ILE A 38 8.01 -6.78 -3.37
N GLY A 39 8.95 -7.52 -2.79
CA GLY A 39 9.97 -8.25 -3.55
C GLY A 39 10.65 -7.35 -4.59
N ASP A 40 10.79 -7.88 -5.81
CA ASP A 40 11.35 -7.16 -6.97
C ASP A 40 10.27 -6.49 -7.85
N TYR A 41 9.06 -6.22 -7.30
CA TYR A 41 7.98 -5.66 -8.11
C TYR A 41 8.26 -4.20 -8.51
N ASN A 42 8.26 -3.93 -9.81
CA ASN A 42 8.47 -2.60 -10.36
C ASN A 42 7.13 -1.87 -10.59
N TRP A 43 6.72 -1.06 -9.61
CA TRP A 43 5.50 -0.23 -9.68
C TRP A 43 5.47 0.73 -10.88
N ASN A 44 6.62 1.16 -11.40
CA ASN A 44 6.67 2.05 -12.57
C ASN A 44 6.34 1.34 -13.88
N ALA A 45 6.54 0.01 -13.96
CA ALA A 45 6.13 -0.79 -15.11
C ALA A 45 4.61 -1.04 -15.13
N HIS A 46 3.95 -0.87 -13.98
CA HIS A 46 2.53 -1.14 -13.77
C HIS A 46 1.86 0.10 -13.16
N PRO A 47 1.58 1.14 -13.99
CA PRO A 47 1.13 2.45 -13.52
C PRO A 47 -0.31 2.45 -13.00
N ASN A 48 -1.05 1.34 -13.08
CA ASN A 48 -2.43 1.24 -12.61
C ASN A 48 -2.66 -0.17 -12.05
N THR A 49 -2.45 -0.29 -10.73
CA THR A 49 -2.37 -1.58 -10.04
C THR A 49 -3.26 -1.60 -8.82
N MET A 50 -3.93 -2.73 -8.61
CA MET A 50 -4.58 -3.08 -7.36
C MET A 50 -3.65 -3.96 -6.53
N LEU A 51 -3.37 -3.53 -5.30
CA LEU A 51 -2.71 -4.35 -4.29
C LEU A 51 -3.77 -4.95 -3.38
N ILE A 52 -3.78 -6.28 -3.26
CA ILE A 52 -4.60 -7.05 -2.34
C ILE A 52 -3.68 -7.74 -1.36
N VAL A 53 -3.83 -7.41 -0.08
CA VAL A 53 -3.03 -7.95 1.00
C VAL A 53 -3.93 -8.85 1.86
N VAL A 54 -3.55 -10.12 1.97
CA VAL A 54 -4.32 -11.16 2.65
C VAL A 54 -3.59 -11.55 3.93
N PRO A 55 -4.14 -11.24 5.12
CA PRO A 55 -3.50 -11.64 6.37
C PRO A 55 -3.65 -13.14 6.61
N SER A 56 -2.68 -13.73 7.31
CA SER A 56 -2.61 -15.18 7.54
C SER A 56 -3.79 -15.78 8.31
N ASN A 57 -4.54 -14.95 9.04
CA ASN A 57 -5.73 -15.30 9.82
C ASN A 57 -7.04 -14.83 9.18
N TYR A 58 -7.02 -14.46 7.90
CA TYR A 58 -8.24 -14.07 7.19
C TYR A 58 -9.28 -15.20 7.20
N CYS A 59 -10.46 -14.92 7.75
CA CYS A 59 -11.52 -15.92 7.92
C CYS A 59 -12.48 -16.04 6.73
N GLY A 60 -12.33 -15.23 5.68
CA GLY A 60 -13.27 -15.20 4.54
C GLY A 60 -14.58 -14.46 4.83
N CYS A 61 -14.68 -13.75 5.96
CA CYS A 61 -15.92 -13.12 6.44
C CYS A 61 -16.29 -11.80 5.73
N GLY A 62 -15.67 -11.49 4.59
CA GLY A 62 -15.84 -10.23 3.85
C GLY A 62 -15.60 -10.41 2.34
N ALA A 63 -14.97 -9.42 1.70
CA ALA A 63 -14.64 -9.51 0.28
C ALA A 63 -13.74 -10.72 -0.03
N SER A 64 -14.00 -11.43 -1.12
CA SER A 64 -13.16 -12.57 -1.52
C SER A 64 -11.97 -12.09 -2.36
N PRO A 65 -10.70 -12.44 -2.02
CA PRO A 65 -9.54 -12.05 -2.81
C PRO A 65 -9.67 -12.41 -4.30
N THR A 66 -10.25 -13.58 -4.59
CA THR A 66 -10.53 -14.03 -5.96
C THR A 66 -11.50 -13.10 -6.68
N THR A 67 -12.62 -12.75 -6.05
CA THR A 67 -13.63 -11.85 -6.63
C THR A 67 -13.04 -10.47 -6.89
N LEU A 68 -12.23 -9.96 -5.96
CA LEU A 68 -11.55 -8.67 -6.12
C LEU A 68 -10.54 -8.68 -7.26
N THR A 69 -9.82 -9.78 -7.41
CA THR A 69 -8.86 -9.97 -8.51
C THR A 69 -9.59 -9.93 -9.85
N LEU A 70 -10.72 -10.63 -9.97
CA LEU A 70 -11.54 -10.62 -11.20
C LEU A 70 -12.09 -9.22 -11.49
N GLN A 71 -12.67 -8.54 -10.50
CA GLN A 71 -13.18 -7.17 -10.67
C GLN A 71 -12.06 -6.21 -11.11
N ALA A 72 -10.88 -6.31 -10.51
CA ALA A 72 -9.75 -5.48 -10.90
C ALA A 72 -9.33 -5.73 -12.36
N LEU A 73 -9.31 -6.99 -12.80
CA LEU A 73 -9.03 -7.34 -14.19
C LEU A 73 -10.09 -6.81 -15.16
N ASP A 74 -11.37 -6.89 -14.79
CA ASP A 74 -12.49 -6.33 -15.58
C ASP A 74 -12.36 -4.80 -15.73
N HIS A 75 -11.85 -4.11 -14.71
CA HIS A 75 -11.51 -2.68 -14.75
C HIS A 75 -10.14 -2.38 -15.38
N ASN A 76 -9.54 -3.36 -16.06
CA ASN A 76 -8.26 -3.21 -16.74
C ASN A 76 -7.13 -2.75 -15.80
N LEU A 77 -7.11 -3.24 -14.56
CA LEU A 77 -6.04 -3.04 -13.58
C LEU A 77 -5.08 -4.23 -13.59
N ASP A 78 -3.80 -3.97 -13.33
CA ASP A 78 -2.88 -5.04 -12.92
C ASP A 78 -3.16 -5.38 -11.45
N VAL A 79 -2.95 -6.62 -11.05
CA VAL A 79 -3.28 -7.10 -9.70
C VAL A 79 -2.05 -7.71 -9.06
N ILE A 80 -1.74 -7.25 -7.86
CA ILE A 80 -0.79 -7.90 -6.97
C ILE A 80 -1.56 -8.44 -5.80
N VAL A 81 -1.39 -9.73 -5.53
CA VAL A 81 -1.87 -10.36 -4.32
C VAL A 81 -0.66 -10.73 -3.46
N VAL A 82 -0.67 -10.31 -2.20
CA VAL A 82 0.35 -10.69 -1.23
C VAL A 82 -0.30 -11.44 -0.09
N SER A 83 0.23 -12.59 0.26
CA SER A 83 -0.30 -13.42 1.35
C SER A 83 0.82 -14.10 2.13
N ASP A 84 0.65 -14.15 3.45
CA ASP A 84 1.52 -14.94 4.34
C ASP A 84 1.15 -16.43 4.35
N LYS A 85 -0.02 -16.79 3.83
CA LYS A 85 -0.49 -18.17 3.67
C LYS A 85 -1.27 -18.30 2.37
N PRO A 86 -0.62 -18.64 1.25
CA PRO A 86 -1.32 -19.18 0.09
C PRO A 86 -1.97 -20.51 0.49
N GLY A 87 -3.22 -20.42 0.93
CA GLY A 87 -4.07 -21.57 1.27
C GLY A 87 -5.15 -21.75 0.21
N THR A 88 -6.15 -22.59 0.52
CA THR A 88 -7.30 -22.84 -0.36
C THR A 88 -8.06 -21.58 -0.78
N LEU A 89 -7.97 -20.50 0.01
CA LEU A 89 -8.58 -19.20 -0.31
C LEU A 89 -7.97 -18.51 -1.53
N LEU A 90 -6.75 -18.87 -1.92
CA LEU A 90 -6.03 -18.26 -3.04
C LEU A 90 -5.79 -19.21 -4.22
N THR A 91 -6.33 -20.43 -4.19
CA THR A 91 -6.13 -21.41 -5.28
C THR A 91 -6.57 -20.88 -6.64
N ASP A 92 -7.64 -20.10 -6.72
CA ASP A 92 -8.06 -19.50 -7.98
C ASP A 92 -7.21 -18.30 -8.37
N VAL A 93 -6.70 -17.55 -7.39
CA VAL A 93 -5.71 -16.48 -7.62
C VAL A 93 -4.40 -17.06 -8.15
N GLU A 94 -3.94 -18.21 -7.64
CA GLU A 94 -2.76 -18.94 -8.14
C GLU A 94 -2.94 -19.39 -9.60
N LYS A 95 -4.14 -19.89 -9.95
CA LYS A 95 -4.48 -20.22 -11.34
C LYS A 95 -4.49 -18.98 -12.21
N MET A 96 -5.06 -17.87 -11.74
CA MET A 96 -5.06 -16.60 -12.47
C MET A 96 -3.65 -16.06 -12.64
N HIS A 97 -2.80 -16.11 -11.61
CA HIS A 97 -1.39 -15.76 -11.72
C HIS A 97 -0.66 -16.59 -12.79
N SER A 98 -0.96 -17.89 -12.85
CA SER A 98 -0.35 -18.80 -13.82
C SER A 98 -0.86 -18.63 -15.26
N SER A 99 -2.05 -18.05 -15.45
CA SER A 99 -2.73 -17.97 -16.75
C SER A 99 -2.88 -16.55 -17.31
N ALA A 100 -2.86 -15.53 -16.44
CA ALA A 100 -3.02 -14.13 -16.78
C ALA A 100 -1.71 -13.37 -16.54
N LYS A 101 -1.24 -12.65 -17.55
CA LYS A 101 0.00 -11.84 -17.47
C LYS A 101 -0.08 -10.65 -16.48
N ARG A 102 -1.24 -10.43 -15.88
CA ARG A 102 -1.59 -9.21 -15.12
C ARG A 102 -1.83 -9.47 -13.64
N VAL A 103 -1.74 -10.72 -13.21
CA VAL A 103 -1.88 -11.09 -11.80
C VAL A 103 -0.52 -11.57 -11.31
N THR A 104 -0.03 -10.98 -10.23
CA THR A 104 1.22 -11.39 -9.56
C THR A 104 0.92 -11.79 -8.13
N LEU A 105 1.34 -12.98 -7.73
CA LEU A 105 1.19 -13.47 -6.35
C LEU A 105 2.55 -13.45 -5.65
N PHE A 106 2.58 -12.95 -4.41
CA PHE A 106 3.74 -13.01 -3.53
C PHE A 106 3.40 -13.75 -2.24
N ASP A 107 4.20 -14.76 -1.91
CA ASP A 107 3.96 -15.70 -0.81
C ASP A 107 4.50 -15.23 0.56
N LYS A 108 4.71 -13.93 0.74
CA LYS A 108 5.15 -13.37 2.01
C LYS A 108 4.86 -11.89 2.10
N ALA A 109 3.95 -11.52 2.99
CA ALA A 109 3.83 -10.14 3.43
C ALA A 109 4.86 -9.86 4.52
N GLY A 110 5.70 -8.85 4.32
CA GLY A 110 6.53 -8.36 5.43
C GLY A 110 5.65 -7.89 6.60
N PRO A 111 6.14 -7.94 7.85
CA PRO A 111 5.38 -7.49 9.01
C PRO A 111 4.95 -6.01 8.90
N GLU A 112 5.73 -5.19 8.21
CA GLU A 112 5.39 -3.78 7.94
C GLU A 112 4.21 -3.64 6.96
N LEU A 113 4.16 -4.47 5.91
CA LEU A 113 3.04 -4.52 4.97
C LEU A 113 1.76 -4.96 5.69
N MET A 114 1.85 -6.01 6.50
CA MET A 114 0.72 -6.50 7.31
C MET A 114 0.19 -5.43 8.27
N ALA A 115 1.08 -4.73 8.97
CA ALA A 115 0.69 -3.69 9.92
C ALA A 115 0.02 -2.49 9.23
N ARG A 116 0.49 -2.13 8.02
CA ARG A 116 -0.05 -0.99 7.26
C ARG A 116 -1.39 -1.30 6.59
N PHE A 117 -1.52 -2.47 5.99
CA PHE A 117 -2.69 -2.80 5.15
C PHE A 117 -3.69 -3.73 5.82
N CYS A 118 -3.33 -4.47 6.88
CA CYS A 118 -4.23 -5.43 7.53
C CYS A 118 -4.32 -5.25 9.06
N PRO A 119 -4.53 -4.03 9.60
CA PRO A 119 -4.49 -3.79 11.05
C PRO A 119 -5.61 -4.51 11.84
N THR A 120 -6.70 -4.90 11.18
CA THR A 120 -7.86 -5.55 11.81
C THR A 120 -8.06 -7.01 11.41
N ASN A 121 -7.02 -7.67 10.86
CA ASN A 121 -7.11 -9.04 10.30
C ASN A 121 -8.11 -9.18 9.12
N ASN A 122 -8.54 -8.06 8.54
CA ASN A 122 -9.30 -8.02 7.30
C ASN A 122 -8.37 -7.89 6.10
N LEU A 123 -8.91 -8.07 4.89
CA LEU A 123 -8.17 -7.76 3.66
C LEU A 123 -7.77 -6.29 3.62
N GLY A 124 -6.51 -6.05 3.29
CA GLY A 124 -6.00 -4.74 2.93
C GLY A 124 -6.03 -4.56 1.42
N ILE A 125 -6.64 -3.49 0.94
CA ILE A 125 -6.80 -3.29 -0.50
C ILE A 125 -6.34 -1.86 -0.80
N ALA A 126 -5.51 -1.69 -1.82
CA ALA A 126 -5.04 -0.38 -2.22
C ALA A 126 -5.00 -0.22 -3.73
N ARG A 127 -5.42 0.95 -4.19
CA ARG A 127 -5.28 1.38 -5.56
C ARG A 127 -4.00 2.19 -5.69
N ILE A 128 -3.12 1.73 -6.58
CA ILE A 128 -1.83 2.35 -6.84
C ILE A 128 -1.83 2.86 -8.26
N LYS A 129 -1.63 4.16 -8.42
CA LYS A 129 -1.53 4.82 -9.72
C LYS A 129 -0.26 5.63 -9.80
N ASN A 130 0.50 5.46 -10.88
CA ASN A 130 1.75 6.18 -11.12
C ASN A 130 2.67 6.20 -9.89
N ASN A 131 2.89 5.03 -9.28
CA ASN A 131 3.73 4.86 -8.09
C ASN A 131 3.26 5.65 -6.85
N HIS A 132 1.95 5.92 -6.74
CA HIS A 132 1.34 6.52 -5.56
C HIS A 132 0.09 5.74 -5.16
N ILE A 133 -0.15 5.60 -3.86
CA ILE A 133 -1.41 5.08 -3.33
C ILE A 133 -2.45 6.18 -3.46
N GLU A 134 -3.44 5.97 -4.32
CA GLU A 134 -4.57 6.88 -4.48
C GLU A 134 -5.66 6.59 -3.44
N GLU A 135 -5.88 5.31 -3.14
CA GLU A 135 -6.96 4.88 -2.27
C GLU A 135 -6.61 3.61 -1.52
N MET A 136 -7.11 3.48 -0.29
CA MET A 136 -6.95 2.29 0.54
C MET A 136 -8.29 1.93 1.20
N ALA A 137 -8.64 0.65 1.16
CA ALA A 137 -9.84 0.09 1.75
C ALA A 137 -9.48 -1.11 2.63
N LEU A 138 -10.21 -1.26 3.74
CA LEU A 138 -10.02 -2.34 4.70
C LEU A 138 -11.31 -3.15 4.83
N GLY A 139 -11.28 -4.41 4.36
CA GLY A 139 -12.40 -5.35 4.46
C GLY A 139 -13.60 -5.08 3.53
N THR A 140 -14.07 -3.84 3.45
CA THR A 140 -15.16 -3.40 2.55
C THR A 140 -14.61 -2.44 1.52
N ILE A 141 -14.91 -2.70 0.24
CA ILE A 141 -14.50 -1.82 -0.85
C ILE A 141 -15.61 -0.78 -1.11
N PRO A 142 -15.29 0.52 -1.17
CA PRO A 142 -16.21 1.55 -1.64
C PRO A 142 -16.67 1.32 -3.09
N ASP A 143 -17.92 1.65 -3.41
CA ASP A 143 -18.48 1.44 -4.76
C ASP A 143 -17.69 2.19 -5.86
N ASP A 144 -16.98 3.26 -5.51
CA ASP A 144 -16.19 4.09 -6.42
C ASP A 144 -14.69 3.73 -6.47
N PHE A 145 -14.25 2.72 -5.72
CA PHE A 145 -12.84 2.33 -5.59
C PHE A 145 -12.16 2.00 -6.93
N PHE A 146 -12.90 1.32 -7.82
CA PHE A 146 -12.42 0.98 -9.16
C PHE A 146 -12.48 2.16 -10.14
N GLY A 147 -13.03 3.30 -9.72
CA GLY A 147 -13.27 4.50 -10.50
C GLY A 147 -14.68 4.55 -11.09
N LYS A 148 -15.15 5.76 -11.43
CA LYS A 148 -16.46 5.98 -12.08
C LYS A 148 -16.53 5.50 -13.53
N GLU A 149 -15.43 4.99 -14.08
CA GLU A 149 -15.34 4.50 -15.45
C GLU A 149 -15.75 3.02 -15.47
N GLY A 150 -17.06 2.78 -15.58
CA GLY A 150 -17.59 1.42 -15.61
C GLY A 150 -19.11 1.26 -15.43
N GLN A 151 -19.88 2.34 -15.23
CA GLN A 151 -21.32 2.28 -15.48
C GLN A 151 -21.55 2.28 -17.00
N VAL A 152 -21.61 1.09 -17.59
CA VAL A 152 -22.27 0.86 -18.88
C VAL A 152 -23.64 0.27 -18.61
#